data_AF-A0A358UVI3-F1
#
_entry.id   AF-A0A358UVI3-F1
#
_cell.length_a   1.000
_cell.length_b   1.000
_cell.length_c   1.000
_cell.angle_alpha   90.00
_cell.angle_beta   90.00
_cell.angle_gamma   90.00
#
_symmetry.space_group_name_H-M   'P 1'
#
loop_
_entity.id
_entity.type
_entity.pdbx_description
1 polymer ?
#
loop_
_entity_poly.entity_id
_entity_poly.type
_entity_poly.pdbx_seq_one_letter_code
_entity_poly.pdbx_strand_id
1 'polypeptide(L)'
;MERLSLKADWQYPRHLRTEAGVRILSSFILHGNFDWRQERFRNKDRVRDENMLNYYEKLFYGGLRYEIGNGVFGDVYAGKAFDRFWFEGENYGDRNYNRIEVDDGFVYGLRFKTTF
;
A
#
# COMPACT_ATOMS: atom_id res chain seq x y z
N MET A 1 -20.79 -18.96 9.85
CA MET A 1 -19.80 -19.31 8.80
C MET A 1 -19.65 -18.10 7.89
N GLU A 2 -18.69 -17.22 8.15
CA GLU A 2 -18.29 -16.17 7.20
C GLU A 2 -16.85 -16.47 6.79
N ARG A 3 -16.67 -16.92 5.54
CA ARG A 3 -15.42 -17.52 5.06
C ARG A 3 -14.57 -16.55 4.23
N LEU A 4 -15.11 -15.39 3.88
CA LEU A 4 -14.52 -14.40 2.97
C LEU A 4 -14.68 -12.99 3.54
N SER A 5 -13.59 -12.23 3.60
CA SER A 5 -13.60 -10.80 3.88
C SER A 5 -13.05 -10.06 2.67
N LEU A 6 -13.82 -9.11 2.15
CA LEU A 6 -13.41 -8.22 1.08
C LEU A 6 -13.55 -6.79 1.58
N LYS A 7 -12.48 -6.00 1.46
CA LYS A 7 -12.50 -4.57 1.75
C LYS A 7 -11.90 -3.84 0.57
N ALA A 8 -12.61 -2.82 0.11
CA ALA A 8 -12.12 -1.90 -0.89
C ALA A 8 -12.35 -0.49 -0.36
N ASP A 9 -11.27 0.28 -0.26
CA ASP A 9 -11.30 1.66 0.18
C ASP A 9 -10.90 2.55 -1.00
N TRP A 10 -11.71 3.58 -1.25
CA TRP A 10 -11.51 4.56 -2.31
C TRP A 10 -11.46 5.97 -1.71
N GLN A 11 -10.31 6.63 -1.82
CA GLN A 11 -10.17 8.05 -1.47
C GLN A 11 -9.84 8.87 -2.72
N TYR A 12 -10.79 9.72 -3.13
CA TYR A 12 -10.72 10.57 -4.31
C TYR A 12 -9.52 11.53 -4.26
N PRO A 13 -8.67 11.67 -5.31
CA PRO A 13 -8.35 10.75 -6.41
C PRO A 13 -6.94 10.12 -6.27
N ARG A 14 -6.47 9.78 -5.05
CA ARG A 14 -5.02 9.52 -4.82
C ARG A 14 -4.68 8.14 -4.27
N HIS A 15 -5.62 7.43 -3.64
CA HIS A 15 -5.31 6.13 -3.03
C HIS A 15 -6.42 5.11 -3.32
N LEU A 16 -6.03 3.99 -3.92
CA LEU A 16 -6.86 2.80 -4.08
C LEU A 16 -6.26 1.68 -3.25
N ARG A 17 -7.04 1.16 -2.29
CA ARG A 17 -6.66 0.00 -1.49
C ARG A 17 -7.69 -1.09 -1.68
N THR A 18 -7.24 -2.30 -1.99
CA THR A 18 -8.06 -3.50 -2.08
C THR A 18 -7.45 -4.59 -1.22
N GLU A 19 -8.23 -5.13 -0.30
CA GLU A 19 -7.85 -6.21 0.61
C GLU A 19 -8.85 -7.36 0.45
N ALA A 20 -8.31 -8.57 0.27
CA ALA A 20 -9.08 -9.80 0.25
C ALA A 20 -8.49 -10.78 1.27
N GLY A 21 -9.34 -11.39 2.09
CA GLY A 21 -8.95 -12.33 3.13
C GLY A 21 -9.84 -13.56 3.16
N VAL A 22 -9.24 -14.74 3.32
CA VAL A 22 -9.93 -16.02 3.47
C VAL A 22 -9.46 -16.69 4.74
N ARG A 23 -10.41 -17.08 5.58
CA ARG A 23 -10.12 -17.88 6.78
C ARG A 23 -10.03 -19.35 6.38
N ILE A 24 -8.82 -19.90 6.43
CA ILE A 24 -8.55 -21.30 6.03
C ILE A 24 -8.79 -22.23 7.22
N LEU A 25 -8.24 -21.89 8.39
CA LEU A 25 -8.40 -22.59 9.65
C LEU A 25 -8.97 -21.63 10.70
N SER A 26 -9.43 -22.13 11.84
CA SER A 26 -9.92 -21.29 12.94
C SER A 26 -8.90 -20.24 13.41
N SER A 27 -7.61 -20.53 13.27
CA SER A 27 -6.50 -19.66 13.68
C SER A 27 -5.70 -19.06 12.52
N PHE A 28 -5.99 -19.39 11.25
CA PHE A 28 -5.19 -18.91 10.11
C PHE A 28 -6.04 -18.17 9.08
N ILE A 29 -5.60 -16.95 8.76
CA ILE A 29 -6.21 -16.08 7.76
C ILE A 29 -5.18 -15.81 6.67
N LEU A 30 -5.46 -16.26 5.46
CA LEU A 30 -4.70 -15.88 4.28
C LEU A 30 -5.26 -14.55 3.76
N HIS A 31 -4.39 -13.60 3.43
CA HIS A 31 -4.81 -12.33 2.86
C HIS A 31 -3.95 -11.92 1.66
N GLY A 32 -4.57 -11.20 0.73
CA GLY A 32 -3.96 -10.54 -0.42
C GLY A 32 -4.38 -9.08 -0.45
N ASN A 33 -3.44 -8.21 -0.78
CA ASN A 33 -3.61 -6.76 -0.72
C ASN A 33 -3.01 -6.13 -1.98
N PHE A 34 -3.72 -5.15 -2.50
CA PHE A 34 -3.27 -4.28 -3.57
C PHE A 34 -3.43 -2.83 -3.12
N ASP A 35 -2.31 -2.14 -3.00
CA ASP A 35 -2.23 -0.73 -2.66
C ASP A 35 -1.69 0.03 -3.87
N TRP A 36 -2.48 0.96 -4.39
CA TRP A 36 -2.03 1.96 -5.35
C TRP A 36 -2.07 3.33 -4.67
N ARG A 37 -0.88 3.86 -4.42
CA ARG A 37 -0.68 5.11 -3.68
C ARG A 37 -0.14 6.19 -4.60
N GLN A 38 -0.71 7.39 -4.44
CA GLN A 38 -0.19 8.63 -4.98
C GLN A 38 0.03 9.62 -3.84
N GLU A 39 1.27 10.00 -3.58
CA GLU A 39 1.60 11.02 -2.60
C GLU A 39 2.03 12.30 -3.31
N ARG A 40 1.62 13.46 -2.76
CA ARG A 40 2.05 14.78 -3.26
C ARG A 40 2.75 15.49 -2.12
N PHE A 41 4.02 15.81 -2.32
CA PHE A 41 4.81 16.55 -1.36
C PHE A 41 4.87 18.02 -1.77
N ARG A 42 4.44 18.89 -0.87
CA ARG A 42 4.67 20.33 -0.98
C ARG A 42 6.05 20.64 -0.44
N ASN A 43 6.91 21.26 -1.25
CA ASN A 43 8.17 21.79 -0.74
C ASN A 43 7.87 23.00 0.16
N LYS A 44 8.35 22.93 1.41
CA LYS A 44 8.07 23.93 2.47
C LYS A 44 8.60 25.33 2.13
N ASP A 45 9.58 25.43 1.24
CA ASP A 45 10.31 26.67 0.94
C ASP A 45 9.88 27.38 -0.36
N ARG A 46 8.81 26.92 -1.04
CA ARG A 46 8.31 27.60 -2.26
C ARG A 46 6.90 28.18 -2.04
N VAL A 47 6.77 29.48 -2.28
CA VAL A 47 5.54 30.29 -2.08
C VAL A 47 4.52 30.09 -3.22
N ARG A 48 4.90 29.43 -4.33
CA ARG A 48 4.02 29.12 -5.46
C ARG A 48 3.78 27.62 -5.57
N ASP A 49 2.53 27.25 -5.89
CA ASP A 49 2.06 25.86 -6.12
C ASP A 49 2.59 25.22 -7.42
N GLU A 50 3.45 25.93 -8.15
CA GLU A 50 4.08 25.50 -9.40
C GLU A 50 5.22 24.50 -9.08
N ASN A 51 5.18 23.28 -9.66
CA ASN A 51 6.17 22.19 -9.51
C ASN A 51 6.14 21.41 -8.17
N MET A 52 5.03 20.71 -7.90
CA MET A 52 4.96 19.78 -6.75
C MET A 52 5.66 18.45 -7.06
N LEU A 53 6.30 17.88 -6.04
CA LEU A 53 6.91 16.56 -6.12
C LEU A 53 5.82 15.50 -5.90
N ASN A 54 5.54 14.71 -6.93
CA ASN A 54 4.54 13.64 -6.90
C ASN A 54 5.26 12.28 -6.83
N TYR A 55 4.82 11.42 -5.92
CA TYR A 55 5.25 10.03 -5.82
C TYR A 55 4.11 9.10 -6.21
N TYR A 56 4.41 8.10 -7.01
CA TYR A 56 3.50 7.03 -7.35
C TYR A 56 4.14 5.69 -7.02
N GLU A 57 3.33 4.82 -6.42
CA GLU A 57 3.73 3.45 -6.09
C GLU A 57 2.53 2.52 -6.21
N LYS A 58 2.76 1.36 -6.80
CA LYS A 58 1.87 0.20 -6.67
C LYS A 58 2.56 -0.86 -5.85
N LEU A 59 1.83 -1.42 -4.91
CA LEU A 59 2.30 -2.47 -4.03
C LEU A 59 1.27 -3.59 -4.01
N PHE A 60 1.70 -4.77 -4.45
CA PHE A 60 0.93 -6.00 -4.28
C PHE A 60 1.60 -6.85 -3.21
N TYR A 61 0.88 -7.23 -2.16
CA TYR A 61 1.41 -8.10 -1.11
C TYR A 61 0.37 -9.07 -0.58
N GLY A 62 0.82 -10.28 -0.24
CA GLY A 62 0.01 -11.30 0.39
C GLY A 62 0.68 -11.81 1.66
N GLY A 63 -0.11 -12.36 2.57
CA GLY A 63 0.40 -12.84 3.85
C GLY A 63 -0.49 -13.86 4.52
N LEU A 64 0.06 -14.46 5.56
CA LEU A 64 -0.61 -15.41 6.43
C LEU A 64 -0.61 -14.85 7.85
N ARG A 65 -1.81 -14.56 8.34
CA ARG A 65 -2.05 -14.16 9.72
C ARG A 65 -2.41 -15.38 10.57
N TYR A 66 -1.72 -15.51 11.70
CA TYR A 66 -2.00 -16.47 12.75
C TYR A 66 -2.62 -15.78 13.97
N GLU A 67 -3.86 -16.12 14.30
CA GLU A 67 -4.58 -15.65 15.48
C GLU A 67 -4.26 -16.56 16.67
N ILE A 68 -3.51 -16.04 17.64
CA ILE A 68 -3.08 -16.76 18.86
C ILE A 68 -4.20 -16.74 19.92
N GLY A 69 -5.08 -15.75 19.87
CA GLY A 69 -6.16 -15.52 20.84
C GLY A 69 -5.96 -14.24 21.65
N ASN A 70 -6.97 -13.81 22.41
CA ASN A 70 -6.92 -12.62 23.29
C ASN A 70 -6.50 -11.31 22.58
N GLY A 71 -6.89 -11.12 21.31
CA GLY A 71 -6.50 -9.92 20.55
C GLY A 71 -5.03 -9.87 20.14
N VAL A 72 -4.31 -10.99 20.25
CA VAL A 72 -2.94 -11.18 19.79
C VAL A 72 -2.93 -11.90 18.45
N PHE A 73 -2.19 -11.35 17.48
CA PHE A 73 -1.91 -12.02 16.23
C PHE A 73 -0.48 -11.78 15.75
N GLY A 74 0.06 -12.80 15.07
CA GLY A 74 1.24 -12.70 14.23
C GLY A 74 0.84 -12.72 12.77
N ASP A 75 1.58 -12.03 11.92
CA ASP A 75 1.31 -11.94 10.49
C ASP A 75 2.65 -11.90 9.73
N VAL A 76 2.79 -12.78 8.75
CA VAL A 76 3.93 -12.80 7.82
C VAL A 76 3.44 -12.42 6.44
N TYR A 77 4.08 -11.45 5.81
CA TYR A 77 3.70 -10.97 4.50
C TYR A 77 4.90 -10.81 3.58
N ALA A 78 4.65 -10.99 2.29
CA ALA A 78 5.58 -10.75 1.22
C ALA A 78 4.85 -10.14 0.02
N GLY A 79 5.56 -9.36 -0.78
CA GLY A 79 4.99 -8.61 -1.88
C GLY A 79 6.03 -8.02 -2.79
N LYS A 80 5.54 -7.30 -3.79
CA LYS A 80 6.35 -6.60 -4.78
C LYS A 80 5.80 -5.19 -4.95
N ALA A 81 6.69 -4.21 -4.77
CA ALA A 81 6.46 -2.83 -5.16
C ALA A 81 6.93 -2.65 -6.60
N PHE A 82 6.09 -2.03 -7.42
CA PHE A 82 6.34 -1.82 -8.84
C PHE A 82 5.69 -0.53 -9.33
N ASP A 83 6.04 -0.12 -10.55
CA ASP A 83 5.63 1.17 -11.13
C ASP A 83 5.93 2.33 -10.16
N ARG A 84 7.11 2.31 -9.54
CA ARG A 84 7.53 3.33 -8.57
C ARG A 84 8.19 4.46 -9.32
N PHE A 85 7.69 5.67 -9.16
CA PHE A 85 8.31 6.83 -9.79
C PHE A 85 8.00 8.12 -9.06
N TRP A 86 8.97 9.01 -9.10
CA TRP A 86 8.82 10.40 -8.75
C TRP A 86 8.70 11.23 -10.03
N PHE A 87 7.86 12.25 -10.03
CA PHE A 87 7.90 13.29 -11.05
C PHE A 87 7.59 14.64 -10.42
N GLU A 88 8.21 15.67 -10.98
CA GLU A 88 7.95 17.06 -10.61
C GLU A 88 7.01 17.66 -11.67
N GLY A 89 5.84 18.16 -11.24
CA GLY A 89 4.84 18.68 -12.16
C GLY A 89 3.58 19.18 -11.45
N GLU A 90 2.76 19.95 -12.16
CA GLU A 90 1.52 20.51 -11.61
C GLU A 90 0.37 19.50 -11.65
N ASN A 91 0.34 18.65 -12.69
CA ASN A 91 -0.70 17.65 -12.89
C ASN A 91 -0.14 16.29 -13.38
N TYR A 92 -0.96 15.24 -13.30
CA TYR A 92 -0.59 13.89 -13.77
C TYR A 92 -0.22 13.83 -15.26
N GLY A 93 -0.64 14.83 -16.05
CA GLY A 93 -0.28 14.97 -17.47
C GLY A 93 1.21 15.25 -17.70
N ASP A 94 1.90 15.84 -16.72
CA ASP A 94 3.31 16.26 -16.85
C ASP A 94 4.31 15.16 -16.48
N ARG A 95 3.82 13.94 -16.21
CA ARG A 95 4.60 12.77 -15.76
C ARG A 95 5.81 12.39 -16.64
N ASN A 96 5.90 12.94 -17.85
CA ASN A 96 6.98 12.68 -18.80
C ASN A 96 8.17 13.62 -18.63
N TYR A 97 8.03 14.71 -17.87
CA TYR A 97 9.12 15.66 -17.59
C TYR A 97 9.74 15.34 -16.21
N ASN A 98 11.07 15.26 -16.14
CA ASN A 98 11.83 15.04 -14.89
C ASN A 98 11.36 13.85 -14.04
N ARG A 99 11.08 12.72 -14.70
CA ARG A 99 10.70 11.48 -14.02
C ARG A 99 11.94 10.78 -13.47
N ILE A 100 11.93 10.47 -12.18
CA ILE A 100 12.89 9.58 -11.55
C ILE A 100 12.18 8.24 -11.37
N GLU A 101 12.56 7.27 -12.19
CA GLU A 101 12.09 5.90 -12.03
C GLU A 101 12.80 5.28 -10.82
N VAL A 102 12.01 4.67 -9.94
CA VAL A 102 12.52 3.86 -8.85
C VAL A 102 12.31 2.42 -9.28
N ASP A 103 13.37 1.62 -9.25
CA ASP A 103 13.30 0.22 -9.64
C ASP A 103 12.18 -0.53 -8.91
N ASP A 104 11.75 -1.66 -9.45
CA ASP A 104 10.88 -2.59 -8.73
C ASP A 104 11.61 -3.18 -7.52
N GLY A 105 10.87 -3.58 -6.48
CA GLY A 105 11.46 -4.16 -5.28
C GLY A 105 10.56 -5.17 -4.59
N PHE A 106 11.16 -6.20 -4.01
CA PHE A 106 10.47 -7.11 -3.12
C PHE A 106 10.33 -6.50 -1.73
N VAL A 107 9.17 -6.70 -1.11
CA VAL A 107 8.88 -6.29 0.26
C VAL A 107 8.48 -7.53 1.03
N TYR A 108 9.01 -7.70 2.23
CA TYR A 108 8.60 -8.76 3.13
C TYR A 108 8.70 -8.27 4.55
N GLY A 109 7.93 -8.88 5.44
CA GLY A 109 7.92 -8.45 6.82
C GLY A 109 7.11 -9.35 7.72
N LEU A 110 7.28 -9.07 9.01
CA LEU A 110 6.54 -9.69 10.08
C LEU A 110 5.83 -8.58 10.84
N ARG A 111 4.55 -8.78 11.10
CA ARG A 111 3.72 -7.89 11.91
C ARG A 111 3.21 -8.66 13.10
N PHE A 112 3.52 -8.15 14.28
CA PHE A 112 2.95 -8.65 15.52
C PHE A 112 2.06 -7.56 16.10
N LYS A 113 0.85 -7.94 16.50
CA LYS A 113 -0.04 -7.03 17.22
C LYS A 113 -0.50 -7.72 18.49
N THR A 114 -0.37 -6.99 19.59
CA THR A 114 -0.92 -7.35 20.89
C THR A 114 -1.92 -6.28 21.29
N THR A 115 -3.06 -6.69 21.83
CA THR A 115 -4.05 -5.78 22.42
C THR A 115 -4.05 -6.06 23.91
N PHE A 116 -3.62 -5.10 24.71
CA PHE A 116 -3.65 -5.13 26.19
C PHE A 116 -4.80 -4.25 26.69
#